data_AF-A0A843BIT9-F1
#
_entry.id   AF-A0A843BIT9-F1
#
_cell.length_a   1.000
_cell.length_b   1.000
_cell.length_c   1.000
_cell.angle_alpha   90.00
_cell.angle_beta   90.00
_cell.angle_gamma   90.00
#
_symmetry.space_group_name_H-M   'P 1'
#
loop_
_entity.id
_entity.type
_entity.pdbx_description
1 polymer ?
#
loop_
_entity_poly.entity_id
_entity_poly.type
_entity_poly.pdbx_seq_one_letter_code
_entity_poly.pdbx_strand_id
1 'polypeptide(L)'
;MVDDTNLTREIHQPYALLARNHGATIRAALPSNTKAARHRNSRLTGKDMVPEDAVTGQMAKMERPSNEEGFDDVLVASRESTG
;
A
#
# COMPACT_ATOMS: atom_id res chain seq x y z
N MET A 1 6.84 4.09 -10.45
CA MET A 1 6.30 3.43 -9.23
C MET A 1 5.59 4.50 -8.45
N VAL A 2 4.35 4.26 -8.02
CA VAL A 2 3.60 5.16 -7.15
C VAL A 2 3.80 4.64 -5.73
N ASP A 3 4.44 5.43 -4.86
CA ASP A 3 4.77 5.07 -3.48
C ASP A 3 3.98 5.96 -2.51
N ASP A 4 2.67 5.75 -2.54
CA ASP A 4 1.70 6.44 -1.67
C ASP A 4 0.86 5.40 -0.93
N THR A 5 0.21 5.83 0.16
CA THR A 5 -0.54 4.90 1.00
C THR A 5 -1.74 4.27 0.29
N ASN A 6 -2.36 4.97 -0.67
CA ASN A 6 -3.37 4.45 -1.61
C ASN A 6 -4.35 3.43 -1.00
N LEU A 7 -5.00 3.81 0.10
CA LEU A 7 -5.70 2.86 0.96
C LEU A 7 -7.07 2.44 0.47
N THR A 8 -7.74 3.27 -0.33
CA THR A 8 -9.13 3.03 -0.74
C THR A 8 -9.22 2.82 -2.23
N ARG A 9 -10.29 2.15 -2.67
CA ARG A 9 -10.63 2.00 -4.09
C ARG A 9 -10.65 3.31 -4.84
N GLU A 10 -11.29 4.32 -4.26
CA GLU A 10 -11.39 5.65 -4.85
C GLU A 10 -10.01 6.24 -5.19
N ILE A 11 -9.01 5.97 -4.36
CA ILE A 11 -7.65 6.46 -4.56
C ILE A 11 -6.88 5.59 -5.55
N HIS A 12 -6.95 4.25 -5.44
CA HIS A 12 -6.09 3.37 -6.24
C HIS A 12 -6.65 2.98 -7.61
N GLN A 13 -7.97 3.01 -7.80
CA GLN A 13 -8.62 2.57 -9.04
C GLN A 13 -8.25 3.44 -10.26
N PRO A 14 -8.08 4.77 -10.14
CA PRO A 14 -7.63 5.59 -11.25
C PRO A 14 -6.30 5.13 -11.87
N TYR A 15 -5.37 4.57 -11.08
CA TYR A 15 -4.11 4.04 -11.60
C TYR A 15 -4.32 2.78 -12.44
N ALA A 16 -5.21 1.89 -12.00
CA ALA A 16 -5.56 0.68 -12.76
C ALA A 16 -6.22 1.02 -14.10
N LEU A 17 -7.15 1.99 -14.09
CA LEU A 17 -7.79 2.49 -15.31
C LEU A 17 -6.76 3.13 -16.26
N LEU A 18 -5.84 3.93 -15.73
CA LEU A 18 -4.78 4.54 -16.52
C LEU A 18 -3.89 3.48 -17.19
N ALA A 19 -3.44 2.48 -16.44
CA ALA A 19 -2.62 1.40 -16.99
C ALA A 19 -3.35 0.66 -18.12
N ARG A 20 -4.63 0.31 -17.92
CA ARG A 20 -5.47 -0.33 -18.95
C ARG A 20 -5.61 0.52 -20.20
N ASN A 21 -5.84 1.83 -20.07
CA ASN A 21 -5.97 2.75 -21.20
C ASN A 21 -4.70 2.83 -22.06
N HIS A 22 -3.55 2.50 -21.47
CA HIS A 22 -2.26 2.46 -22.16
C HIS A 22 -1.79 1.04 -22.50
N GLY A 23 -2.61 0.00 -22.27
CA GLY A 23 -2.21 -1.39 -22.47
C GLY A 23 -1.02 -1.84 -21.61
N ALA A 24 -0.83 -1.20 -20.45
CA ALA A 24 0.25 -1.49 -19.52
C ALA A 24 -0.19 -2.47 -18.42
N THR A 25 0.76 -3.26 -17.92
CA THR A 25 0.56 -4.10 -16.73
C THR A 25 0.71 -3.26 -15.45
N ILE A 26 -0.19 -3.45 -14.50
CA ILE A 26 -0.17 -2.83 -13.17
C ILE A 26 -0.32 -3.87 -12.07
N ARG A 27 0.51 -3.73 -11.03
CA ARG A 27 0.48 -4.58 -9.85
C ARG A 27 0.31 -3.72 -8.61
N ALA A 28 -0.50 -4.17 -7.66
CA ALA A 28 -0.59 -3.57 -6.34
C ALA A 28 0.30 -4.34 -5.36
N ALA A 29 0.84 -3.64 -4.35
CA ALA A 29 1.61 -4.25 -3.27
C ALA A 29 0.94 -3.95 -1.93
N LEU A 30 0.65 -4.99 -1.16
CA LEU A 30 0.06 -4.87 0.16
C LEU A 30 1.07 -5.25 1.23
N PRO A 31 1.10 -4.54 2.38
CA PRO A 31 1.98 -4.93 3.48
C PRO A 31 1.60 -6.31 4.02
N SER A 32 2.59 -7.19 4.15
CA SER A 32 2.40 -8.54 4.70
C SER A 32 2.07 -8.55 6.19
N ASN A 33 2.54 -7.54 6.95
CA ASN A 33 2.43 -7.52 8.41
C ASN A 33 2.50 -6.09 8.96
N THR A 34 1.41 -5.64 9.58
CA THR A 34 1.32 -4.33 10.24
C THR A 34 2.16 -4.25 11.52
N LYS A 35 2.39 -5.37 12.23
CA LYS A 35 3.25 -5.42 13.43
C LYS A 35 4.69 -5.07 13.08
N ALA A 36 5.20 -5.59 11.97
CA ALA A 36 6.55 -5.27 11.50
C ALA A 36 6.66 -3.79 11.11
N ALA A 37 5.64 -3.22 10.47
CA ALA A 37 5.59 -1.80 10.15
C ALA A 37 5.58 -0.91 11.41
N ARG A 38 4.74 -1.24 12.40
CA ARG A 38 4.66 -0.53 13.69
C ARG A 38 6.00 -0.56 14.44
N HIS A 39 6.65 -1.72 14.50
CA HIS A 39 7.95 -1.86 15.15
C HIS A 39 9.08 -1.08 14.43
N ARG A 40 9.00 -0.90 13.09
CA ARG A 40 9.92 0.01 12.39
C ARG A 40 9.64 1.46 12.76
N ASN A 41 8.36 1.85 12.75
CA ASN A 41 7.93 3.19 13.07
C ASN A 41 8.31 3.61 14.50
N SER A 42 8.26 2.69 15.47
CA SER A 42 8.66 2.97 16.86
C SER A 42 10.16 3.24 17.04
N ARG A 43 10.97 3.03 16.00
CA ARG A 43 12.41 3.36 15.99
C ARG A 43 12.69 4.71 15.33
N LEU A 44 11.69 5.34 14.73
CA LEU A 44 11.79 6.66 14.11
C LEU A 44 11.54 7.76 15.16
N THR A 45 11.99 8.98 14.88
CA THR A 45 11.79 10.13 15.76
C THR A 45 11.44 11.38 14.94
N GLY A 46 10.92 12.42 15.60
CA GLY A 46 10.59 13.68 14.95
C GLY A 46 9.54 13.52 13.85
N LYS A 47 9.79 14.09 12.67
CA LYS A 47 8.84 14.12 11.55
C LYS A 47 8.68 12.77 10.84
N ASP A 48 9.63 11.85 11.01
CA ASP A 48 9.59 10.52 10.38
C ASP A 48 8.75 9.54 11.20
N MET A 49 8.52 9.83 12.48
CA MET A 49 7.67 9.01 13.34
C MET A 49 6.20 9.29 13.05
N VAL A 50 5.49 8.28 12.57
CA VAL A 50 4.04 8.35 12.34
C VAL A 50 3.30 8.08 13.66
N PRO A 51 2.39 8.96 14.11
CA PRO A 51 1.58 8.70 15.30
C PRO A 51 0.75 7.41 15.20
N GLU A 52 0.60 6.70 16.32
CA GLU A 52 -0.08 5.39 16.33
C GLU A 52 -1.57 5.47 16.00
N ASP A 53 -2.23 6.54 16.45
CA ASP A 53 -3.61 6.87 16.13
C ASP A 53 -3.79 7.13 14.63
N ALA A 54 -2.85 7.84 13.99
CA ALA A 54 -2.83 8.05 12.55
C ALA A 54 -2.67 6.72 11.79
N VAL A 55 -1.74 5.85 12.21
CA VAL A 55 -1.58 4.51 11.62
C VAL A 55 -2.88 3.71 11.74
N THR A 56 -3.50 3.73 12.91
CA THR A 56 -4.71 2.96 13.18
C THR A 56 -5.90 3.49 12.39
N GLY A 57 -6.07 4.81 12.31
CA GLY A 57 -7.13 5.45 11.53
C GLY A 57 -7.00 5.21 10.03
N GLN A 58 -5.77 5.15 9.51
CA GLN A 58 -5.53 4.81 8.11
C GLN A 58 -5.79 3.33 7.81
N MET A 59 -5.31 2.42 8.67
CA MET A 59 -5.54 0.98 8.50
C MET A 59 -7.03 0.62 8.53
N ALA A 60 -7.85 1.33 9.31
CA ALA A 60 -9.30 1.12 9.36
C ALA A 60 -10.01 1.45 8.03
N LYS A 61 -9.38 2.24 7.16
CA LYS A 61 -9.92 2.63 5.84
C LYS A 61 -9.39 1.75 4.71
N MET A 62 -8.52 0.79 5.00
CA MET A 62 -7.85 0.00 3.96
C MET A 62 -8.85 -0.91 3.25
N GLU A 63 -8.94 -0.74 1.93
CA GLU A 63 -9.67 -1.59 1.01
C GLU A 63 -8.64 -2.36 0.16
N ARG A 64 -8.86 -3.66 0.00
CA ARG A 64 -7.91 -4.52 -0.70
C ARG A 64 -8.03 -4.30 -2.21
N PRO A 65 -6.94 -3.95 -2.94
CA PRO A 65 -6.91 -3.97 -4.39
C PRO A 65 -7.28 -5.35 -4.93
N SER A 66 -7.88 -5.38 -6.11
CA SER A 66 -8.40 -6.59 -6.73
C SER A 66 -8.33 -6.55 -8.26
N ASN A 67 -8.43 -7.72 -8.88
CA ASN A 67 -8.46 -7.82 -10.33
C ASN A 67 -9.73 -7.20 -10.93
N GLU A 68 -10.84 -7.15 -10.18
CA GLU A 68 -12.09 -6.50 -10.58
C GLU A 68 -11.93 -4.98 -10.76
N GLU A 69 -10.98 -4.37 -10.05
CA GLU A 69 -10.64 -2.96 -10.19
C GLU A 69 -9.69 -2.68 -11.37
N GLY A 70 -9.15 -3.75 -11.98
CA GLY A 70 -8.25 -3.67 -13.13
C GLY A 70 -6.77 -3.87 -12.80
N PHE A 71 -6.43 -4.37 -11.61
CA PHE A 71 -5.07 -4.80 -11.31
C PHE A 71 -4.77 -6.17 -11.92
N ASP A 72 -3.58 -6.34 -12.49
CA ASP A 72 -3.15 -7.65 -13.03
C ASP A 72 -2.71 -8.61 -11.93
N ASP A 73 -2.13 -8.06 -10.86
CA ASP A 73 -1.67 -8.84 -9.71
C ASP A 73 -1.68 -8.01 -8.42
N VAL A 74 -1.88 -8.69 -7.29
CA VAL A 74 -1.87 -8.10 -5.95
C VAL A 74 -0.86 -8.85 -5.10
N LEU A 75 0.34 -8.28 -5.03
CA LEU A 75 1.48 -8.85 -4.35
C LEU A 75 1.38 -8.59 -2.86
N VAL A 76 1.65 -9.60 -2.05
CA VAL A 76 1.91 -9.42 -0.63
C VAL A 76 3.39 -9.11 -0.47
N ALA A 77 3.71 -7.88 -0.07
CA ALA A 77 5.08 -7.46 0.20
C ALA A 77 5.57 -8.11 1.49
N SER A 78 6.16 -9.31 1.36
CA SER A 78 7.07 -9.87 2.35
C SER A 78 8.45 -9.28 2.08
N ARG A 79 8.96 -8.44 2.98
CA ARG A 79 10.40 -8.14 2.95
C ARG A 79 11.12 -9.42 3.36
N GLU A 80 11.63 -10.17 2.38
CA GLU A 80 12.88 -10.87 2.61
C GLU A 80 13.98 -9.81 2.62
N SER A 81 14.74 -9.78 3.71
CA SER A 81 15.90 -8.91 3.86
C SER A 81 16.87 -9.17 2.70
N THR A 82 16.94 -8.25 1.75
CA THR A 82 18.07 -8.16 0.83
C THR A 82 18.98 -7.04 1.32
N GLY A 83 20.20 -7.42 1.70
CA GLY A 83 21.33 -6.52 1.98
C GLY A 83 21.48 -6.12 3.43
#